data_AF-A0A1V5ICT9-F1
#
_entry.id   AF-A0A1V5ICT9-F1
#
_cell.length_a   1.000
_cell.length_b   1.000
_cell.length_c   1.000
_cell.angle_alpha   90.00
_cell.angle_beta   90.00
_cell.angle_gamma   90.00
#
_symmetry.space_group_name_H-M   'P 1'
#
loop_
_entity.id
_entity.type
_entity.pdbx_description
1 polymer ?
#
loop_
_entity_poly.entity_id
_entity_poly.type
_entity_poly.pdbx_seq_one_letter_code
_entity_poly.pdbx_strand_id
1 'polypeptide(L)'
;MSKHVLDDNLDDVVYRYTVALEPMISIAAHYGCTRQAVYYALKRAGVDTSKQANGHIKSTCAHCGKPVMVPRCRHRANKRSFCNASCYCAWLDRMTLKGKPYIYKRGGMREAREKVNSVYALKDGYIVHHEDRNTTNNAWENLKVFANSGDHTRYHRGFRVPILWDGAEYARTHGK
;
A
#
# COMPACT_ATOMS: atom_id res chain seq x y z
N MET A 1 11.31 -3.94 -39.22
CA MET A 1 11.68 -4.48 -37.89
C MET A 1 12.60 -5.68 -38.10
N SER A 2 13.69 -5.81 -37.34
CA SER A 2 14.58 -6.98 -37.40
C SER A 2 13.76 -8.26 -37.21
N LYS A 3 13.98 -9.26 -38.06
CA LYS A 3 13.34 -10.58 -37.95
C LYS A 3 13.73 -11.31 -36.64
N HIS A 4 14.77 -10.83 -35.97
CA HIS A 4 15.40 -11.40 -34.78
C HIS A 4 15.54 -10.40 -33.63
N VAL A 5 14.65 -9.41 -33.53
CA VAL A 5 14.75 -8.33 -32.51
C VAL A 5 14.96 -8.81 -31.08
N LEU A 6 14.41 -9.97 -30.69
CA LEU A 6 14.61 -10.53 -29.35
C LEU A 6 15.93 -11.28 -29.17
N ASP A 7 16.49 -11.84 -30.25
CA ASP A 7 17.79 -12.52 -30.21
C ASP A 7 18.91 -11.46 -30.17
N ASP A 8 18.74 -10.39 -30.95
CA ASP A 8 19.64 -9.23 -30.98
C ASP A 8 19.70 -8.50 -29.61
N ASN A 9 18.67 -8.66 -28.78
CA ASN A 9 18.54 -8.01 -27.46
C ASN A 9 18.34 -9.01 -26.32
N LEU A 10 18.85 -10.24 -26.46
CA LEU A 10 18.57 -11.33 -25.53
C LEU A 10 18.97 -10.99 -24.09
N ASP A 11 20.12 -10.34 -23.89
CA ASP A 11 20.62 -9.95 -22.57
C ASP A 11 19.68 -8.97 -21.86
N ASP A 12 19.12 -7.99 -22.59
CA ASP A 12 18.14 -7.05 -22.03
C ASP A 12 16.82 -7.75 -21.71
N VAL A 13 16.34 -8.65 -22.57
CA VAL A 13 15.14 -9.46 -22.32
C VAL A 13 15.30 -10.27 -21.02
N VAL A 14 16.45 -10.91 -20.84
CA VAL A 14 16.79 -11.66 -19.63
C VAL A 14 16.84 -10.71 -18.43
N TYR A 15 17.55 -9.59 -18.52
CA TYR A 15 17.64 -8.60 -17.43
C TYR A 15 16.27 -8.07 -16.99
N ARG A 16 15.43 -7.64 -17.94
CA ARG A 16 14.08 -7.14 -17.65
C ARG A 16 13.24 -8.18 -16.94
N TYR A 17 13.36 -9.44 -17.36
CA TYR A 17 12.66 -10.52 -16.69
C TYR A 17 13.28 -10.82 -15.32
N THR A 18 14.54 -11.17 -15.20
CA THR A 18 15.10 -11.72 -13.96
C THR A 18 15.41 -10.65 -12.92
N VAL A 19 15.84 -9.46 -13.32
CA VAL A 19 16.32 -8.38 -12.43
C VAL A 19 15.30 -7.27 -12.27
N ALA A 20 14.80 -6.68 -13.37
CA ALA A 20 13.78 -5.63 -13.28
C ALA A 20 12.39 -6.16 -12.86
N LEU A 21 12.26 -7.49 -12.89
CA LEU A 21 11.06 -8.24 -12.53
C LEU A 21 9.84 -7.88 -13.40
N GLU A 22 10.05 -7.46 -14.63
CA GLU A 22 8.95 -7.10 -15.53
C GLU A 22 8.10 -8.33 -15.91
N PRO A 23 6.77 -8.18 -16.09
CA PRO A 23 5.94 -9.20 -16.72
C PRO A 23 6.34 -9.42 -18.19
N MET A 24 6.30 -10.66 -18.68
CA MET A 24 6.60 -10.95 -20.10
C MET A 24 5.72 -10.15 -21.07
N ILE A 25 4.49 -9.82 -20.68
CA ILE A 25 3.59 -8.99 -21.51
C ILE A 25 4.09 -7.53 -21.64
N SER A 26 4.72 -6.99 -20.60
CA SER A 26 5.35 -5.66 -20.62
C SER A 26 6.57 -5.66 -21.53
N ILE A 27 7.42 -6.68 -21.39
CA ILE A 27 8.60 -6.88 -22.25
C ILE A 27 8.18 -7.04 -23.71
N ALA A 28 7.13 -7.81 -23.97
CA ALA A 28 6.61 -8.02 -25.32
C ALA A 28 6.10 -6.72 -25.95
N ALA A 29 5.37 -5.89 -25.18
CA ALA A 29 4.93 -4.58 -25.63
C ALA A 29 6.12 -3.64 -25.94
N HIS A 30 7.17 -3.68 -25.12
CA HIS A 30 8.39 -2.89 -25.34
C HIS A 30 9.07 -3.23 -26.69
N TYR A 31 9.12 -4.51 -27.04
CA TYR A 31 9.76 -4.98 -28.29
C TYR A 31 8.81 -5.10 -29.49
N GLY A 32 7.53 -4.76 -29.32
CA GLY A 32 6.52 -4.88 -30.37
C GLY A 32 6.30 -6.33 -30.84
N CYS A 33 6.35 -7.30 -29.92
CA CYS A 33 6.21 -8.72 -30.23
C CYS A 33 5.16 -9.41 -29.34
N THR A 34 4.98 -10.72 -29.52
CA THR A 34 4.04 -11.49 -28.69
C THR A 34 4.69 -11.94 -27.38
N ARG A 35 3.89 -12.09 -26.32
CA ARG A 35 4.35 -12.68 -25.05
C ARG A 35 5.01 -14.05 -25.25
N GLN A 36 4.46 -14.85 -26.18
CA GLN A 36 4.99 -16.18 -26.48
C GLN A 36 6.40 -16.12 -27.07
N ALA A 37 6.70 -15.11 -27.90
CA ALA A 37 8.05 -14.90 -28.42
C ALA A 37 9.06 -14.61 -27.30
N VAL A 38 8.68 -13.79 -26.31
CA VAL A 38 9.50 -13.54 -25.11
C VAL A 38 9.73 -14.81 -24.30
N TYR A 39 8.68 -15.63 -24.11
CA TYR A 39 8.82 -16.93 -23.44
C TYR A 39 9.85 -17.83 -24.14
N TYR A 40 9.78 -17.94 -25.48
CA TYR A 40 10.75 -18.75 -26.23
C TYR A 40 12.16 -18.17 -26.19
N ALA A 41 12.33 -16.85 -26.22
CA ALA A 41 13.64 -16.21 -26.06
C ALA A 41 14.25 -16.54 -24.69
N LEU A 42 13.48 -16.39 -23.61
CA LEU A 42 13.91 -16.77 -22.26
C LEU A 42 14.25 -18.25 -22.14
N LYS A 43 13.46 -19.13 -22.79
CA LYS A 43 13.74 -20.56 -22.84
C LYS A 43 15.05 -20.88 -23.57
N ARG A 44 15.35 -20.20 -24.68
CA ARG A 44 16.63 -20.33 -25.41
C ARG A 44 17.81 -19.87 -24.55
N ALA A 45 17.62 -18.82 -23.74
CA ALA A 45 18.61 -18.34 -22.78
C ALA A 45 18.73 -19.22 -21.51
N GLY A 46 17.99 -20.34 -21.42
CA GLY A 46 18.03 -21.23 -20.25
C GLY A 46 17.34 -20.70 -18.99
N VAL A 47 16.49 -19.67 -19.11
CA VAL A 47 15.76 -19.10 -17.97
C VAL A 47 14.54 -19.97 -17.64
N ASP A 48 14.51 -20.54 -16.42
CA ASP A 48 13.36 -21.30 -15.94
C ASP A 48 12.19 -20.38 -15.58
N THR A 49 11.14 -20.32 -16.40
CA THR A 49 9.98 -19.46 -16.14
C THR A 49 8.89 -20.10 -15.26
N SER A 50 9.14 -21.27 -14.67
CA SER A 50 8.17 -21.98 -13.84
C SER A 50 7.82 -21.20 -12.57
N LYS A 51 6.62 -21.46 -12.02
CA LYS A 51 6.18 -20.85 -10.75
C LYS A 51 7.01 -21.35 -9.57
N GLN A 52 7.53 -22.58 -9.65
CA GLN A 52 8.37 -23.17 -8.63
C GLN A 52 9.70 -22.42 -8.54
N ALA A 53 10.37 -22.20 -9.67
CA ALA A 53 11.66 -21.52 -9.69
C ALA A 53 11.53 -20.00 -9.53
N ASN A 54 10.51 -19.38 -10.14
CA ASN A 54 10.41 -17.92 -10.29
C ASN A 54 9.16 -17.29 -9.68
N GLY A 55 8.37 -18.05 -8.92
CA GLY A 55 7.15 -17.55 -8.28
C GLY A 55 7.41 -16.67 -7.05
N HIS A 56 8.57 -16.80 -6.41
CA HIS A 56 8.98 -16.04 -5.25
C HIS A 56 10.34 -15.38 -5.45
N ILE A 57 10.53 -14.21 -4.86
CA ILE A 57 11.77 -13.45 -4.92
C ILE A 57 12.20 -13.02 -3.52
N LYS A 58 13.51 -12.82 -3.34
CA LYS A 58 14.07 -12.17 -2.16
C LYS A 58 13.85 -10.66 -2.29
N SER A 59 13.20 -10.06 -1.30
CA SER A 59 13.03 -8.62 -1.17
C SER A 59 13.45 -8.19 0.25
N THR A 60 13.52 -6.90 0.50
CA THR A 60 13.74 -6.33 1.84
C THR A 60 12.44 -5.81 2.44
N CYS A 61 12.28 -5.97 3.76
CA CYS A 61 11.17 -5.38 4.50
C CYS A 61 11.31 -3.86 4.53
N ALA A 62 10.30 -3.13 4.05
CA ALA A 62 10.31 -1.67 3.98
C ALA A 62 10.29 -0.97 5.35
N HIS A 63 10.04 -1.71 6.44
CA HIS A 63 10.05 -1.19 7.81
C HIS A 63 11.36 -1.49 8.55
N CYS A 64 11.73 -2.78 8.64
CA CYS A 64 12.84 -3.23 9.48
C CYS A 64 14.09 -3.68 8.69
N GLY A 65 14.06 -3.63 7.36
CA GLY A 65 15.19 -3.99 6.50
C GLY A 65 15.46 -5.49 6.36
N LYS A 66 14.86 -6.35 7.19
CA LYS A 66 15.08 -7.81 7.15
C LYS A 66 14.73 -8.40 5.77
N PRO A 67 15.49 -9.40 5.28
CA PRO A 67 15.17 -10.10 4.05
C PRO A 67 13.86 -10.89 4.19
N VAL A 68 13.05 -10.86 3.15
CA VAL A 68 11.74 -11.55 3.08
C VAL A 68 11.56 -12.22 1.73
N MET A 69 10.98 -13.42 1.75
CA MET A 69 10.52 -14.09 0.53
C MET A 69 9.12 -13.61 0.21
N VAL A 70 8.92 -13.05 -0.98
CA VAL A 70 7.60 -12.55 -1.41
C VAL A 70 7.20 -13.12 -2.76
N PRO A 71 5.89 -13.35 -2.98
CA PRO A 71 5.40 -13.68 -4.31
C PRO A 71 5.78 -12.60 -5.32
N ARG A 72 6.35 -13.02 -6.44
CA ARG A 72 6.83 -12.14 -7.52
C ARG A 72 5.72 -11.23 -8.05
N CYS A 73 4.49 -11.74 -8.17
CA CYS A 73 3.33 -10.95 -8.59
C CYS A 73 3.01 -9.80 -7.62
N ARG A 74 3.13 -10.04 -6.30
CA ARG A 74 2.89 -9.02 -5.28
C ARG A 74 3.95 -7.94 -5.32
N HIS A 75 5.23 -8.31 -5.47
CA HIS A 75 6.32 -7.34 -5.58
C HIS A 75 6.20 -6.46 -6.84
N ARG A 76 5.73 -7.03 -7.96
CA ARG A 76 5.41 -6.26 -9.18
C ARG A 76 4.34 -5.21 -8.93
N ALA A 77 3.25 -5.58 -8.26
CA ALA A 77 2.15 -4.67 -7.95
C ALA A 77 2.53 -3.61 -6.90
N ASN A 78 3.36 -3.97 -5.92
CA ASN A 78 3.85 -3.09 -4.89
C ASN A 78 5.27 -3.46 -4.48
N LYS A 79 6.23 -2.58 -4.76
CA LYS A 79 7.65 -2.78 -4.45
C LYS A 79 7.93 -2.85 -2.93
N ARG A 80 7.00 -2.37 -2.09
CA ARG A 80 7.13 -2.42 -0.63
C ARG A 80 6.69 -3.78 -0.11
N SER A 81 7.65 -4.50 0.48
CA SER A 81 7.43 -5.79 1.12
C SER A 81 7.53 -5.67 2.63
N PHE A 82 6.86 -6.55 3.39
CA PHE A 82 6.87 -6.55 4.85
C PHE A 82 7.01 -7.98 5.38
N CYS A 83 7.80 -8.17 6.44
CA CYS A 83 8.01 -9.50 7.02
C CYS A 83 6.81 -10.02 7.81
N ASN A 84 5.96 -9.13 8.31
CA ASN A 84 4.74 -9.47 9.05
C ASN A 84 3.78 -8.27 9.09
N ALA A 85 2.57 -8.52 9.60
CA ALA A 85 1.54 -7.49 9.77
C ALA A 85 1.99 -6.36 10.70
N SER A 86 2.75 -6.65 11.75
CA SER A 86 3.27 -5.65 12.68
C SER A 86 4.18 -4.63 11.99
N CYS A 87 5.12 -5.08 11.15
CA CYS A 87 5.98 -4.19 10.36
C CYS A 87 5.19 -3.38 9.32
N TYR A 88 4.10 -3.93 8.76
CA TYR A 88 3.22 -3.20 7.87
C TYR A 88 2.47 -2.08 8.62
N CYS A 89 1.87 -2.38 9.78
CA CYS A 89 1.21 -1.38 10.61
C CYS A 89 2.19 -0.30 11.09
N ALA A 90 3.37 -0.71 11.59
CA ALA A 90 4.40 0.22 12.04
C ALA A 90 4.96 1.11 10.90
N TRP A 91 4.93 0.63 9.65
CA TRP A 91 5.26 1.45 8.49
C TRP A 91 4.15 2.46 8.15
N LEU A 92 2.87 2.05 8.18
CA LEU A 92 1.74 2.98 8.03
C LEU A 92 1.79 4.08 9.09
N ASP A 93 2.02 3.69 10.33
CA ASP A 93 2.13 4.57 11.49
C ASP A 93 3.24 5.62 11.33
N ARG A 94 4.37 5.27 10.71
CA ARG A 94 5.45 6.24 10.43
C ARG A 94 5.07 7.26 9.38
N MET A 95 4.17 6.93 8.44
CA MET A 95 3.75 7.85 7.39
C MET A 95 2.78 8.93 7.89
N THR A 96 2.06 8.65 8.99
CA THR A 96 0.88 9.42 9.36
C THR A 96 1.16 10.54 10.34
N LEU A 97 2.14 10.38 11.25
CA LEU A 97 2.80 11.49 11.94
C LEU A 97 4.21 11.06 12.38
N LYS A 98 5.23 11.86 12.05
CA LYS A 98 6.66 11.62 12.34
C LYS A 98 6.91 11.28 13.82
N GLY A 99 6.95 9.99 14.17
CA GLY A 99 7.51 9.50 15.43
C GLY A 99 6.64 9.65 16.69
N LYS A 100 5.38 10.10 16.60
CA LYS A 100 4.48 10.13 17.77
C LYS A 100 3.91 8.73 18.06
N PRO A 101 3.95 8.25 19.32
CA PRO A 101 3.38 6.95 19.68
C PRO A 101 1.85 6.97 19.59
N TYR A 102 1.25 5.83 19.26
CA TYR A 102 -0.20 5.66 19.33
C TYR A 102 -0.64 5.44 20.78
N ILE A 103 -1.41 6.37 21.34
CA ILE A 103 -1.93 6.29 22.71
C ILE A 103 -3.35 5.72 22.64
N TYR A 104 -3.48 4.46 23.03
CA TYR A 104 -4.74 3.71 22.98
C TYR A 104 -5.40 3.60 24.35
N LYS A 105 -6.67 4.06 24.43
CA LYS A 105 -7.58 3.86 25.55
C LYS A 105 -8.99 3.65 25.01
N ARG A 106 -9.54 2.45 25.23
CA ARG A 106 -10.87 2.07 24.73
C ARG A 106 -11.98 3.05 25.13
N GLY A 107 -11.93 3.58 26.35
CA GLY A 107 -12.89 4.58 26.85
C GLY A 107 -12.87 5.88 26.04
N GLY A 108 -11.68 6.38 25.70
CA GLY A 108 -11.53 7.61 24.93
C GLY A 108 -12.11 7.51 23.51
N MET A 109 -11.99 6.34 22.87
CA MET A 109 -12.63 6.08 21.56
C MET A 109 -14.17 6.07 21.65
N ARG A 110 -14.72 5.51 22.73
CA ARG A 110 -16.17 5.50 22.96
C ARG A 110 -16.68 6.93 23.19
N GLU A 111 -16.00 7.68 24.04
CA GLU A 111 -16.30 9.10 24.30
C GLU A 111 -16.21 9.94 23.03
N ALA A 112 -15.21 9.70 22.17
CA ALA A 112 -15.10 10.36 20.87
C ALA A 112 -16.31 10.09 19.98
N ARG A 113 -16.74 8.82 19.89
CA ARG A 113 -17.92 8.41 19.13
C ARG A 113 -19.19 9.05 19.68
N GLU A 114 -19.38 9.04 21.00
CA GLU A 114 -20.53 9.67 21.66
C GLU A 114 -20.55 11.18 21.39
N LYS A 115 -19.39 11.84 21.52
CA LYS A 115 -19.21 13.27 21.26
C LYS A 115 -19.55 13.63 19.81
N VAL A 116 -19.00 12.91 18.83
CA VAL A 116 -19.32 13.14 17.41
C VAL A 116 -20.79 12.84 17.13
N ASN A 117 -21.33 11.74 17.69
CA ASN A 117 -22.73 11.36 17.48
C ASN A 117 -23.74 12.42 17.97
N SER A 118 -23.36 13.23 18.97
CA SER A 118 -24.20 14.31 19.49
C SER A 118 -24.41 15.46 18.48
N VAL A 119 -23.53 15.62 17.50
CA VAL A 119 -23.57 16.70 16.49
C VAL A 119 -23.66 16.18 15.06
N TYR A 120 -23.35 14.90 14.85
CA TYR A 120 -23.35 14.24 13.56
C TYR A 120 -23.75 12.77 13.73
N ALA A 121 -24.95 12.40 13.25
CA ALA A 121 -25.50 11.05 13.42
C ALA A 121 -24.61 9.98 12.76
N LEU A 122 -23.89 9.21 13.60
CA LEU A 122 -22.99 8.16 13.15
C LEU A 122 -23.80 6.93 12.74
N LYS A 123 -23.57 6.45 11.51
CA LYS A 123 -24.11 5.18 11.04
C LYS A 123 -23.19 4.03 11.41
N ASP A 124 -23.74 2.82 11.41
CA ASP A 124 -22.95 1.60 11.55
C ASP A 124 -21.89 1.53 10.44
N GLY A 125 -20.68 1.12 10.84
CA GLY A 125 -19.50 1.08 9.96
C GLY A 125 -18.70 2.37 9.86
N TYR A 126 -19.25 3.53 10.26
CA TYR A 126 -18.49 4.78 10.24
C TYR A 126 -17.36 4.77 11.27
N ILE A 127 -16.21 5.30 10.87
CA ILE A 127 -14.97 5.34 11.66
C ILE A 127 -14.72 6.75 12.12
N VAL A 128 -14.62 6.94 13.44
CA VAL A 128 -14.10 8.17 14.05
C VAL A 128 -12.59 8.05 14.17
N HIS A 129 -11.87 9.01 13.62
CA HIS A 129 -10.42 9.05 13.55
C HIS A 129 -9.87 10.19 14.41
N HIS A 130 -8.86 9.89 15.23
CA HIS A 130 -8.01 10.85 15.92
C HIS A 130 -6.78 11.19 15.08
N GLU A 131 -6.64 12.45 14.66
CA GLU A 131 -5.51 12.93 13.87
C GLU A 131 -4.19 12.78 14.61
N ASP A 132 -4.15 13.14 15.89
CA ASP A 132 -2.92 13.19 16.69
C ASP A 132 -2.45 11.82 17.21
N ARG A 133 -3.16 10.74 16.88
CA ARG A 133 -2.89 9.37 17.32
C ARG A 133 -3.06 9.15 18.83
N ASN A 134 -3.78 10.04 19.51
CA ASN A 134 -4.13 9.91 20.91
C ASN A 134 -5.65 9.79 21.09
N THR A 135 -6.09 8.57 21.40
CA THR A 135 -7.52 8.28 21.60
C THR A 135 -8.13 8.93 22.85
N THR A 136 -7.32 9.54 23.72
CA THR A 136 -7.82 10.35 24.84
C THR A 136 -7.99 11.83 24.51
N ASN A 137 -7.42 12.31 23.39
CA ASN A 137 -7.60 13.67 22.92
C ASN A 137 -8.88 13.78 22.07
N ASN A 138 -9.99 14.08 22.72
CA ASN A 138 -11.29 14.23 22.04
C ASN A 138 -11.60 15.68 21.65
N ALA A 139 -10.59 16.55 21.48
CA ALA A 139 -10.78 17.90 20.93
C ALA A 139 -11.45 17.83 19.54
N TRP A 140 -12.30 18.81 19.19
CA TRP A 140 -13.09 18.76 17.96
C TRP A 140 -12.18 18.68 16.73
N GLU A 141 -11.14 19.50 16.69
CA GLU A 141 -10.15 19.60 15.63
C GLU A 141 -9.33 18.32 15.43
N ASN A 142 -9.31 17.46 16.44
CA ASN A 142 -8.61 16.19 16.39
C ASN A 142 -9.44 15.06 15.77
N LEU A 143 -10.75 15.27 15.58
CA LEU A 143 -11.68 14.22 15.19
C LEU A 143 -12.15 14.38 13.74
N LYS A 144 -12.12 13.28 12.99
CA LYS A 144 -12.73 13.17 11.65
C LYS A 144 -13.57 11.91 11.53
N VAL A 145 -14.54 11.91 10.62
CA VAL A 145 -15.37 10.73 10.32
C VAL A 145 -15.14 10.24 8.89
N PHE A 146 -14.89 8.95 8.77
CA PHE A 146 -14.81 8.23 7.49
C PHE A 146 -15.96 7.23 7.35
N ALA A 147 -16.33 6.94 6.11
CA ALA A 147 -17.44 6.03 5.81
C ALA A 147 -17.19 4.59 6.27
N ASN A 148 -15.92 4.14 6.30
CA ASN A 148 -15.54 2.77 6.63
C ASN A 148 -14.03 2.65 6.93
N SER A 149 -13.60 1.48 7.40
CA SER A 149 -12.20 1.18 7.72
C SER A 149 -11.27 1.23 6.50
N GLY A 150 -11.78 0.96 5.29
CA GLY A 150 -11.00 1.02 4.05
C GLY A 150 -10.60 2.44 3.71
N ASP A 151 -11.54 3.37 3.82
CA ASP A 151 -11.33 4.81 3.63
C ASP A 151 -10.39 5.39 4.68
N HIS A 152 -10.57 5.00 5.95
CA HIS A 152 -9.63 5.34 7.02
C HIS A 152 -8.20 4.85 6.73
N THR A 153 -8.04 3.62 6.25
CA THR A 153 -6.72 3.07 5.88
C THR A 153 -6.12 3.79 4.66
N ARG A 154 -6.95 4.17 3.68
CA ARG A 154 -6.51 4.94 2.51
C ARG A 154 -6.04 6.35 2.90
N TYR A 155 -6.74 6.99 3.83
CA TYR A 155 -6.31 8.27 4.40
C TYR A 155 -4.91 8.16 5.01
N HIS A 156 -4.66 7.13 5.83
CA HIS A 156 -3.34 6.87 6.41
C HIS A 156 -2.24 6.61 5.36
N ARG A 157 -2.61 6.11 4.18
CA ARG A 157 -1.70 5.89 3.06
C ARG A 157 -1.48 7.15 2.19
N GLY A 158 -2.03 8.30 2.59
CA GLY A 158 -1.90 9.59 1.88
C GLY A 158 -2.80 9.73 0.65
N PHE A 159 -3.80 8.86 0.48
CA PHE A 159 -4.79 9.04 -0.58
C PHE A 159 -5.79 10.12 -0.20
N ARG A 160 -6.29 10.86 -1.19
CA ARG A 160 -7.45 11.73 -1.00
C ARG A 160 -8.70 10.87 -0.82
N VAL A 161 -9.33 10.99 0.34
CA VAL A 161 -10.52 10.23 0.75
C VAL A 161 -11.61 11.22 1.19
N PRO A 162 -12.89 10.99 0.85
CA PRO A 162 -13.99 11.81 1.36
C PRO A 162 -14.04 11.77 2.89
N ILE A 163 -13.98 12.95 3.51
CA ILE A 163 -14.24 13.13 4.94
C ILE A 163 -15.73 13.42 5.07
N LEU A 164 -16.46 12.56 5.80
CA LEU A 164 -17.90 12.73 5.97
C LEU A 164 -18.23 13.84 6.96
N TRP A 165 -17.36 14.04 7.94
CA TRP A 165 -17.44 15.10 8.92
C TRP A 165 -16.04 15.44 9.42
N ASP A 166 -15.73 16.74 9.51
CA ASP A 166 -14.44 17.26 9.94
C ASP A 166 -14.64 18.16 11.17
N GLY A 167 -14.16 17.69 12.32
CA GLY A 167 -14.36 18.42 13.56
C GLY A 167 -13.58 19.74 13.63
N ALA A 168 -12.50 19.89 12.84
CA ALA A 168 -11.80 21.17 12.73
C ALA A 168 -12.65 22.23 12.01
N GLU A 169 -13.45 21.82 11.02
CA GLU A 169 -14.39 22.71 10.35
C GLU A 169 -15.59 23.04 11.26
N TYR A 170 -16.07 22.04 11.98
CA TYR A 170 -17.13 22.22 12.97
C TYR A 170 -16.74 23.23 14.07
N ALA A 171 -15.53 23.11 14.64
CA ALA A 171 -15.01 24.02 15.66
C ALA A 171 -14.96 25.48 15.16
N ARG A 172 -14.42 25.69 13.95
CA ARG A 172 -14.35 27.02 13.32
C ARG A 172 -15.72 27.66 13.09
N THR A 173 -16.71 26.86 12.71
CA THR A 173 -18.06 27.37 12.36
C THR A 173 -18.95 27.58 13.58
N HIS A 174 -18.70 26.87 14.69
CA HIS A 174 -19.56 26.87 15.87
C HIS A 174 -18.90 27.46 17.13
N GLY A 175 -17.68 28.03 17.01
CA GLY A 175 -16.97 28.69 18.12
C GLY A 175 -16.65 27.76 19.28
N LYS A 176 -16.27 26.51 18.97
CA LYS A 176 -16.00 25.44 19.93
C LYS A 176 -14.52 25.16 20.10
#